data_AF-A0A409Y895-F1
#
_entry.id   AF-A0A409Y895-F1
#
_cell.length_a   1.000
_cell.length_b   1.000
_cell.length_c   1.000
_cell.angle_alpha   90.00
_cell.angle_beta   90.00
_cell.angle_gamma   90.00
#
_symmetry.space_group_name_H-M   'P 1'
#
loop_
_entity.id
_entity.type
_entity.pdbx_description
1 polymer ?
#
loop_
_entity_poly.entity_id
_entity_poly.type
_entity_poly.pdbx_seq_one_letter_code
_entity_poly.pdbx_strand_id
1 'polypeptide(L)'
;MRYYNLLLLLSMGLRTAYVANADQDEIPEISQYLSSVKASFDDAGITETLGIEFSPVALLDVIWAPPEGVSRPIRFYPGGHLTDNYTIPLPAFKSIGPPDTQKGPFLIIAVDPDAPTPEAPIWKSIRHFIGANFYVDSDSSMLTNRTKAISEWIRPSPRPESREHR
;
A
#
# COMPACT_ATOMS: atom_id res chain seq x y z
N MET A 1 10.24 -19.20 20.13
CA MET A 1 9.59 -17.90 19.85
C MET A 1 9.84 -17.57 18.39
N ARG A 2 8.80 -17.57 17.55
CA ARG A 2 8.91 -17.07 16.17
C ARG A 2 8.40 -15.63 16.18
N TYR A 3 9.30 -14.68 15.97
CA TYR A 3 8.96 -13.30 15.72
C TYR A 3 8.48 -13.22 14.26
N TYR A 4 7.26 -12.75 14.04
CA TYR A 4 6.78 -12.37 12.71
C TYR A 4 6.82 -10.84 12.64
N ASN A 5 7.67 -10.30 11.77
CA ASN A 5 7.66 -8.88 11.45
C ASN A 5 6.37 -8.56 10.68
N LEU A 6 5.45 -7.87 11.34
CA LEU A 6 4.19 -7.41 10.77
C LEU A 6 4.47 -6.08 10.06
N LEU A 7 4.42 -6.06 8.72
CA LEU A 7 4.48 -4.83 7.93
C LEU A 7 3.08 -4.56 7.37
N LEU A 8 2.44 -3.48 7.84
CA LEU A 8 1.10 -3.01 7.47
C LEU A 8 1.17 -1.48 7.30
N LEU A 9 0.56 -0.78 6.33
CA LEU A 9 0.49 -0.91 4.86
C LEU A 9 0.01 0.45 4.28
N LEU A 10 0.74 1.00 3.29
CA LEU A 10 0.36 1.96 2.22
C LEU A 10 0.43 3.51 2.37
N SER A 11 1.21 4.11 1.47
CA SER A 11 2.30 5.05 1.74
C SER A 11 2.56 6.21 0.71
N MET A 12 2.07 7.47 0.86
CA MET A 12 2.43 8.75 0.13
C MET A 12 1.29 9.67 -0.38
N GLY A 13 1.27 10.93 0.07
CA GLY A 13 0.59 12.08 -0.55
C GLY A 13 1.51 13.20 -1.13
N LEU A 14 0.89 13.92 -2.09
CA LEU A 14 1.02 15.28 -2.69
C LEU A 14 2.31 15.90 -3.31
N ARG A 15 2.08 16.36 -4.57
CA ARG A 15 2.63 17.46 -5.41
C ARG A 15 3.84 18.28 -4.90
N THR A 16 4.92 18.21 -5.68
CA THR A 16 5.45 19.39 -6.37
C THR A 16 5.50 19.04 -7.86
N ALA A 17 5.00 19.91 -8.74
CA ALA A 17 5.31 19.80 -10.16
C ALA A 17 6.81 20.06 -10.30
N TYR A 18 7.60 19.03 -10.52
CA TYR A 18 9.00 19.21 -10.90
C TYR A 18 9.03 19.46 -12.40
N VAL A 19 9.25 20.72 -12.79
CA VAL A 19 9.76 21.03 -14.12
C VAL A 19 11.22 20.62 -14.07
N ALA A 20 11.57 19.52 -14.73
CA ALA A 20 12.96 19.09 -14.85
C ALA A 20 13.76 20.21 -15.55
N ASN A 21 14.53 20.96 -14.79
CA ASN A 21 15.68 21.69 -15.33
C ASN A 21 16.81 20.67 -15.40
N ALA A 22 17.33 20.45 -16.60
CA ALA A 22 18.16 19.31 -16.97
C ALA A 22 19.54 19.21 -16.29
N ASP A 23 19.82 19.99 -15.23
CA ASP A 23 21.18 20.15 -14.72
C ASP A 23 21.37 19.94 -13.20
N GLN A 24 20.36 19.53 -12.41
CA GLN A 24 20.58 19.22 -10.98
C GLN A 24 19.41 18.46 -10.30
N ASP A 25 19.28 17.15 -10.55
CA ASP A 25 18.28 16.31 -9.85
C ASP A 25 18.99 15.26 -8.99
N GLU A 26 19.23 15.58 -7.73
CA GLU A 26 19.48 14.56 -6.71
C GLU A 26 18.18 13.75 -6.52
N ILE A 27 18.26 12.43 -6.68
CA ILE A 27 17.16 11.53 -6.35
C ILE A 27 16.91 11.66 -4.84
N PRO A 28 15.68 11.95 -4.39
CA PRO A 28 15.39 12.03 -2.96
C PRO A 28 15.80 10.73 -2.25
N GLU A 29 16.53 10.86 -1.13
CA GLU A 29 16.92 9.74 -0.28
C GLU A 29 15.67 8.97 0.20
N ILE A 30 15.78 7.64 0.33
CA ILE A 30 14.65 6.78 0.74
C ILE A 30 14.01 7.21 2.06
N SER A 31 14.80 7.81 2.96
CA SER A 31 14.34 8.36 4.23
C SER A 31 13.26 9.44 4.08
N GLN A 32 13.33 10.26 3.03
CA GLN A 32 12.33 11.28 2.74
C GLN A 32 10.99 10.64 2.33
N TYR A 33 11.04 9.58 1.52
CA TYR A 33 9.86 8.81 1.17
C TYR A 33 9.25 8.17 2.42
N LEU A 34 10.03 7.46 3.24
CA LEU A 34 9.54 6.84 4.49
C LEU A 34 8.86 7.86 5.42
N SER A 35 9.39 9.08 5.48
CA SER A 35 8.80 10.18 6.27
C SER A 35 7.47 10.67 5.68
N SER A 36 7.38 10.85 4.35
CA SER A 36 6.14 11.24 3.65
C SER A 36 5.04 10.18 3.82
N VAL A 37 5.43 8.92 3.76
CA VAL A 37 4.57 7.77 4.00
C VAL A 37 4.01 7.79 5.41
N LYS A 38 4.87 7.96 6.41
CA LYS A 38 4.46 8.05 7.81
C LYS A 38 3.50 9.23 8.02
N ALA A 39 3.81 10.40 7.49
CA ALA A 39 2.94 11.56 7.57
C ALA A 39 1.55 11.28 6.96
N SER A 40 1.50 10.59 5.82
CA SER A 40 0.21 10.24 5.18
C SER A 40 -0.64 9.30 6.04
N PHE A 41 -0.04 8.36 6.78
CA PHE A 41 -0.77 7.50 7.72
C PHE A 41 -1.28 8.26 8.94
N ASP A 42 -0.44 9.15 9.47
CA ASP A 42 -0.76 9.94 10.64
C ASP A 42 -1.88 10.95 10.30
N ASP A 43 -1.79 11.64 9.15
CA ASP A 43 -2.81 12.57 8.64
C ASP A 43 -4.13 11.86 8.34
N ALA A 44 -4.08 10.64 7.82
CA ALA A 44 -5.26 9.81 7.59
C ALA A 44 -5.78 9.13 8.86
N GLY A 45 -5.15 9.30 10.03
CA GLY A 45 -5.56 8.71 11.30
C GLY A 45 -5.54 7.18 11.33
N ILE A 46 -4.75 6.54 10.47
CA ILE A 46 -4.72 5.07 10.30
C ILE A 46 -4.17 4.38 11.54
N THR A 47 -3.08 4.92 12.11
CA THR A 47 -2.40 4.37 13.30
C THR A 47 -3.33 4.32 14.50
N GLU A 48 -4.05 5.41 14.75
CA GLU A 48 -5.07 5.49 15.80
C GLU A 48 -6.25 4.55 15.49
N THR A 49 -6.78 4.59 14.26
CA THR A 49 -7.96 3.78 13.89
C THR A 49 -7.70 2.28 14.04
N LEU A 50 -6.51 1.81 13.67
CA LEU A 50 -6.13 0.41 13.75
C LEU A 50 -5.46 0.03 15.09
N GLY A 51 -5.13 1.01 15.94
CA GLY A 51 -4.42 0.78 17.20
C GLY A 51 -3.02 0.20 17.00
N ILE A 52 -2.30 0.68 15.99
CA ILE A 52 -0.95 0.21 15.62
C ILE A 52 0.10 1.31 15.78
N GLU A 53 1.33 0.90 16.09
CA GLU A 53 2.51 1.74 15.93
C GLU A 53 3.04 1.59 14.50
N PHE A 54 3.35 2.71 13.84
CA PHE A 54 3.84 2.72 12.46
C PHE A 54 5.17 3.48 12.34
N SER A 55 6.24 2.71 12.10
CA SER A 55 7.61 3.18 11.88
C SER A 55 8.19 2.47 10.65
N PRO A 56 7.91 2.96 9.43
CA PRO A 56 8.30 2.28 8.20
C PRO A 56 9.82 2.30 8.01
N VAL A 57 10.39 1.14 7.65
CA VAL A 57 11.84 0.98 7.35
C VAL A 57 12.11 0.56 5.90
N ALA A 58 11.05 0.28 5.15
CA ALA A 58 11.06 -0.04 3.73
C ALA A 58 9.75 0.44 3.12
N LEU A 59 9.76 0.71 1.82
CA LEU A 59 8.55 1.08 1.08
C LEU A 59 7.93 -0.17 0.46
N LEU A 60 6.59 -0.17 0.39
CA LEU A 60 5.83 -1.10 -0.41
C LEU A 60 5.13 -0.32 -1.52
N ASP A 61 5.54 -0.58 -2.76
CA ASP A 61 4.87 -0.07 -3.94
C ASP A 61 3.78 -1.06 -4.35
N VAL A 62 2.56 -0.55 -4.52
CA VAL A 62 1.37 -1.33 -4.88
C VAL A 62 0.96 -0.97 -6.29
N ILE A 63 1.06 -1.96 -7.15
CA ILE A 63 1.00 -1.81 -8.59
C ILE A 63 -0.34 -2.37 -9.06
N TRP A 64 -1.23 -1.45 -9.45
CA TRP A 64 -2.54 -1.78 -10.00
C TRP A 64 -2.44 -2.01 -11.51
N ALA A 65 -3.02 -3.10 -12.00
CA ALA A 65 -3.13 -3.32 -13.43
C ALA A 65 -4.10 -2.26 -14.03
N PRO A 66 -3.76 -1.65 -15.17
CA PRO A 66 -4.68 -0.74 -15.83
C PRO A 66 -5.95 -1.49 -16.25
N PRO A 67 -7.15 -0.89 -16.11
CA PRO A 67 -8.37 -1.41 -16.67
C PRO A 67 -8.25 -1.62 -18.17
N GLU A 68 -9.06 -2.54 -18.71
CA GLU A 68 -9.11 -2.79 -20.14
C GLU A 68 -9.36 -1.48 -20.92
N GLY A 69 -8.57 -1.25 -21.98
CA GLY A 69 -8.64 -0.04 -22.80
C GLY A 69 -7.86 1.17 -22.26
N VAL A 70 -7.24 1.08 -21.07
CA VAL A 70 -6.36 2.14 -20.54
C VAL A 70 -4.90 1.82 -20.88
N SER A 71 -4.32 2.57 -21.81
CA SER A 71 -2.94 2.37 -22.29
C SER A 71 -1.89 3.17 -21.52
N ARG A 72 -2.30 4.14 -20.70
CA ARG A 72 -1.37 4.97 -19.91
C ARG A 72 -1.30 4.46 -18.47
N PRO A 73 -0.09 4.25 -17.92
CA PRO A 73 0.05 3.88 -16.52
C PRO A 73 -0.46 5.02 -15.64
N ILE A 74 -1.41 4.71 -14.73
CA ILE A 74 -1.81 5.64 -13.66
C ILE A 74 -0.96 5.32 -12.45
N ARG A 75 -0.28 6.34 -11.94
CA ARG A 75 0.46 6.25 -10.68
C ARG A 75 -0.47 6.66 -9.55
N PHE A 76 -0.60 5.80 -8.55
CA PHE A 76 -1.35 6.09 -7.35
C PHE A 76 -0.40 6.44 -6.24
N TYR A 77 -0.67 7.56 -5.59
CA TYR A 77 -0.03 8.00 -4.36
C TYR A 77 -1.03 7.65 -3.26
N PRO A 78 -0.71 6.80 -2.31
CA PRO A 78 -1.45 6.54 -1.08
C PRO A 78 -2.12 7.71 -0.34
N GLY A 79 -3.29 7.41 0.20
CA GLY A 79 -4.32 8.43 0.46
C GLY A 79 -4.94 9.01 -0.83
N GLY A 80 -4.40 8.70 -2.01
CA GLY A 80 -4.98 9.04 -3.29
C GLY A 80 -6.08 8.09 -3.71
N HIS A 81 -6.96 8.63 -4.54
CA HIS A 81 -8.24 8.01 -4.84
C HIS A 81 -8.09 6.99 -5.97
N LEU A 82 -8.52 5.77 -5.69
CA LEU A 82 -8.63 4.67 -6.65
C LEU A 82 -10.10 4.49 -7.01
N THR A 83 -10.40 4.44 -8.30
CA THR A 83 -11.75 4.08 -8.77
C THR A 83 -11.89 2.55 -8.81
N ASP A 84 -13.10 2.06 -8.60
CA ASP A 84 -13.44 0.63 -8.50
C ASP A 84 -12.90 -0.25 -9.63
N ASN A 85 -12.78 0.29 -10.84
CA ASN A 85 -12.28 -0.46 -11.99
C ASN A 85 -10.79 -0.84 -11.87
N TYR A 86 -9.97 -0.06 -11.17
CA TYR A 86 -8.55 -0.40 -10.93
C TYR A 86 -8.38 -1.48 -9.88
N THR A 87 -9.34 -1.61 -8.95
CA THR A 87 -9.23 -2.50 -7.79
C THR A 87 -9.87 -3.87 -8.02
N ILE A 88 -10.40 -4.13 -9.23
CA ILE A 88 -10.93 -5.45 -9.62
C ILE A 88 -9.87 -6.55 -9.44
N PRO A 89 -8.68 -6.48 -10.06
CA PRO A 89 -7.63 -7.47 -9.85
C PRO A 89 -6.91 -7.26 -8.51
N LEU A 90 -6.34 -8.35 -7.97
CA LEU A 90 -5.34 -8.27 -6.91
C LEU A 90 -4.14 -7.45 -7.45
N PRO A 91 -3.65 -6.43 -6.72
CA PRO A 91 -2.48 -5.68 -7.15
C PRO A 91 -1.20 -6.53 -7.03
N ALA A 92 -0.19 -6.15 -7.81
CA ALA A 92 1.16 -6.65 -7.61
C ALA A 92 1.89 -5.79 -6.57
N PHE A 93 2.92 -6.37 -5.95
CA PHE A 93 3.63 -5.74 -4.84
C PHE A 93 5.13 -5.67 -5.14
N LYS A 94 5.76 -4.55 -4.84
CA LYS A 94 7.22 -4.37 -4.95
C LYS A 94 7.75 -3.75 -3.67
N SER A 95 8.89 -4.25 -3.18
CA SER A 95 9.57 -3.65 -2.02
C SER A 95 10.70 -2.74 -2.48
N ILE A 96 10.85 -1.58 -1.85
CA ILE A 96 11.94 -0.64 -2.15
C ILE A 96 12.71 -0.33 -0.87
N GLY A 97 14.04 -0.49 -0.96
CA GLY A 97 15.00 -0.35 0.14
C GLY A 97 14.77 -1.20 1.40
N PRO A 98 14.30 -2.47 1.31
CA PRO A 98 14.49 -3.36 2.44
C PRO A 98 16.00 -3.58 2.68
N PRO A 99 16.46 -3.77 3.93
CA PRO A 99 17.83 -4.19 4.19
C PRO A 99 18.17 -5.44 3.35
N ASP A 100 19.39 -5.52 2.81
CA ASP A 100 19.76 -6.64 1.93
C ASP A 100 19.65 -8.02 2.58
N THR A 101 19.77 -8.06 3.91
CA THR A 101 19.59 -9.27 4.72
C THR A 101 18.13 -9.68 4.91
N GLN A 102 17.16 -8.87 4.46
CA GLN A 102 15.73 -9.08 4.71
C GLN A 102 14.95 -9.15 3.40
N LYS A 103 14.97 -10.33 2.77
CA LYS A 103 14.21 -10.61 1.53
C LYS A 103 12.92 -11.40 1.76
N GLY A 104 12.49 -11.58 3.02
CA GLY A 104 11.28 -12.28 3.41
C GLY A 104 11.53 -13.38 4.47
N PRO A 105 10.48 -14.12 4.89
CA PRO A 105 9.10 -14.00 4.44
C PRO A 105 8.42 -12.74 4.98
N PHE A 106 7.60 -12.11 4.14
CA PHE A 106 6.73 -10.99 4.50
C PHE A 106 5.26 -11.42 4.51
N LEU A 107 4.47 -10.68 5.28
CA LEU A 107 3.01 -10.75 5.36
C LEU A 107 2.45 -9.44 4.77
N ILE A 108 1.48 -9.55 3.87
CA ILE A 108 0.78 -8.41 3.26
C ILE A 108 -0.70 -8.56 3.62
N ILE A 109 -1.31 -7.49 4.15
CA ILE A 109 -2.71 -7.46 4.60
C ILE A 109 -3.40 -6.18 4.13
N ALA A 110 -4.37 -6.27 3.22
CA ALA A 110 -5.19 -5.12 2.86
C ALA A 110 -6.44 -5.07 3.76
N VAL A 111 -6.70 -3.92 4.38
CA VAL A 111 -7.76 -3.71 5.37
C VAL A 111 -8.47 -2.39 5.11
N ASP A 112 -9.79 -2.40 5.17
CA ASP A 112 -10.68 -1.24 5.16
C ASP A 112 -11.17 -0.98 6.60
N PRO A 113 -10.69 0.10 7.24
CA PRO A 113 -11.11 0.48 8.59
C PRO A 113 -12.47 1.19 8.63
N ASP A 114 -13.01 1.58 7.48
CA ASP A 114 -14.15 2.48 7.33
C ASP A 114 -15.47 1.76 7.07
N ALA A 115 -15.50 0.44 6.99
CA ALA A 115 -16.74 -0.26 6.68
C ALA A 115 -17.80 -0.24 7.82
N PRO A 116 -19.11 -0.08 7.51
CA PRO A 116 -19.69 0.10 6.17
C PRO A 116 -19.59 1.52 5.61
N THR A 117 -19.42 2.55 6.45
CA THR A 117 -19.10 3.93 6.04
C THR A 117 -18.14 4.60 7.04
N PRO A 118 -17.27 5.52 6.60
CA PRO A 118 -16.28 6.17 7.48
C PRO A 118 -16.89 6.87 8.69
N GLU A 119 -18.14 7.33 8.59
CA GLU A 119 -18.87 8.03 9.66
C GLU A 119 -19.42 7.07 10.73
N ALA A 120 -19.64 5.80 10.35
CA ALA A 120 -20.19 4.78 11.22
C ALA A 120 -19.51 3.41 10.98
N PRO A 121 -18.19 3.29 11.24
CA PRO A 121 -17.43 2.08 10.91
C PRO A 121 -17.68 0.98 11.96
N ILE A 122 -18.83 0.31 11.86
CA ILE A 122 -19.24 -0.74 12.79
C ILE A 122 -18.59 -2.11 12.51
N TRP A 123 -18.02 -2.30 11.30
CA TRP A 123 -17.37 -3.55 10.90
C TRP A 123 -15.84 -3.51 11.01
N LYS A 124 -15.31 -2.42 11.61
CA LYS A 124 -13.89 -2.14 11.93
C LYS A 124 -12.94 -3.23 11.41
N SER A 125 -12.28 -2.94 10.28
CA SER A 125 -11.26 -3.79 9.65
C SER A 125 -11.79 -4.91 8.75
N ILE A 126 -12.57 -4.56 7.72
CA ILE A 126 -12.87 -5.48 6.62
C ILE A 126 -11.56 -5.84 5.92
N ARG A 127 -11.27 -7.13 5.82
CA ARG A 127 -10.03 -7.61 5.21
C ARG A 127 -10.27 -7.85 3.73
N HIS A 128 -9.59 -7.07 2.90
CA HIS A 128 -9.57 -7.25 1.46
C HIS A 128 -8.56 -8.29 1.01
N PHE A 129 -7.50 -8.52 1.80
CA PHE A 129 -6.47 -9.51 1.47
C PHE A 129 -5.65 -9.90 2.69
N ILE A 130 -5.22 -11.17 2.75
CA ILE A 130 -4.12 -11.60 3.61
C ILE A 130 -3.28 -12.62 2.85
N GLY A 131 -2.05 -12.27 2.51
CA GLY A 131 -1.09 -13.21 1.94
C GLY A 131 0.21 -13.26 2.75
N ALA A 132 0.67 -14.46 3.06
CA ALA A 132 1.92 -14.70 3.78
C ALA A 132 2.99 -15.23 2.81
N ASN A 133 4.23 -15.40 3.29
CA ASN A 133 5.34 -15.96 2.52
C ASN A 133 5.64 -15.20 1.23
N PHE A 134 5.55 -13.88 1.28
CA PHE A 134 6.08 -13.03 0.23
C PHE A 134 7.60 -12.93 0.35
N TYR A 135 8.30 -13.12 -0.76
CA TYR A 135 9.74 -12.93 -0.85
C TYR A 135 10.07 -11.90 -1.92
N VAL A 136 11.05 -11.04 -1.62
CA VAL A 136 11.56 -10.05 -2.56
C VAL A 136 12.45 -10.76 -3.57
N ASP A 137 12.11 -10.62 -4.84
CA ASP A 137 12.93 -11.01 -5.97
C ASP A 137 14.13 -10.05 -6.09
N SER A 138 15.35 -10.58 -6.19
CA SER A 138 16.58 -9.76 -6.15
C SER A 138 16.73 -8.83 -7.35
N ASP A 139 16.23 -9.25 -8.52
CA ASP A 139 16.45 -8.53 -9.77
C ASP A 139 15.38 -7.46 -10.00
N SER A 140 14.13 -7.76 -9.66
CA SER A 140 12.98 -6.90 -9.91
C SER A 140 12.48 -6.15 -8.66
N SER A 141 12.90 -6.59 -7.47
CA SER A 141 12.34 -6.22 -6.17
C SER A 141 10.85 -6.55 -5.98
N MET A 142 10.27 -7.33 -6.91
CA MET A 142 8.89 -7.77 -6.84
C MET A 142 8.70 -8.75 -5.68
N LEU A 143 7.58 -8.63 -4.98
CA LEU A 143 7.20 -9.55 -3.92
C LEU A 143 6.35 -10.68 -4.50
N THR A 144 6.88 -11.90 -4.41
CA THR A 144 6.18 -13.10 -4.89
C THR A 144 5.68 -13.92 -3.71
N ASN A 145 4.38 -14.18 -3.67
CA ASN A 145 3.77 -15.10 -2.71
C ASN A 145 4.12 -16.54 -3.08
N ARG A 146 4.74 -17.29 -2.16
CA ARG A 146 5.10 -18.71 -2.37
C ARG A 146 4.05 -19.69 -1.84
N THR A 147 2.93 -19.19 -1.34
CA THR A 147 1.83 -19.99 -0.79
C THR A 147 0.47 -19.45 -1.23
N LYS A 148 -0.60 -20.21 -0.96
CA LYS A 148 -1.96 -19.68 -1.12
C LYS A 148 -2.20 -18.53 -0.13
N ALA A 149 -3.01 -17.54 -0.52
CA ALA A 149 -3.45 -16.51 0.40
C ALA A 149 -4.24 -17.11 1.58
N ILE A 150 -4.09 -16.51 2.75
CA ILE A 150 -4.90 -16.83 3.94
C ILE A 150 -6.33 -16.28 3.73
N SER A 151 -6.42 -15.09 3.13
CA SER A 151 -7.68 -14.49 2.66
C SER A 151 -7.45 -14.00 1.23
N GLU A 152 -8.21 -14.56 0.29
CA GLU A 152 -8.16 -14.16 -1.11
C GLU A 152 -8.56 -12.70 -1.29
N TRP A 153 -8.15 -12.12 -2.43
CA TRP A 153 -8.51 -10.75 -2.79
C TRP A 153 -10.02 -10.60 -2.91
N ILE A 154 -10.57 -9.66 -2.13
CA ILE A 154 -11.91 -9.15 -2.31
C ILE A 154 -11.74 -7.66 -2.60
N ARG A 155 -12.17 -7.22 -3.78
CA ARG A 155 -12.05 -5.81 -4.14
C ARG A 155 -12.81 -4.91 -3.15
N PRO A 156 -12.34 -3.68 -2.90
CA PRO A 156 -13.15 -2.63 -2.31
C PRO A 156 -14.47 -2.45 -3.07
N SER A 157 -15.56 -2.28 -2.33
CA SER A 157 -16.89 -2.04 -2.89
C SER A 157 -17.72 -1.18 -1.92
N PRO A 158 -17.29 0.06 -1.63
CA PRO A 158 -18.09 0.97 -0.82
C PRO A 158 -19.45 1.20 -1.49
N ARG A 159 -20.46 1.50 -0.68
CA ARG A 159 -21.77 1.82 -1.25
C ARG A 159 -21.71 3.18 -1.97
N PRO A 160 -22.50 3.41 -3.03
CA PRO A 160 -22.47 4.68 -3.77
C PRO A 160 -22.72 5.93 -2.91
N GLU A 161 -23.49 5.79 -1.83
CA GLU A 161 -23.78 6.85 -0.88
C GLU A 161 -22.71 7.04 0.21
N SER A 162 -21.76 6.11 0.32
CA SER A 162 -20.67 6.20 1.30
C SER A 162 -19.66 7.25 0.84
N ARG A 163 -19.03 7.92 1.81
CA ARG A 163 -17.79 8.65 1.54
C ARG A 163 -16.67 7.67 1.20
N GLU A 164 -15.52 8.19 0.81
CA GLU A 164 -14.37 7.36 0.42
C GLU A 164 -13.82 6.58 1.61
N HIS A 165 -13.48 5.31 1.36
CA HIS A 165 -12.85 4.43 2.34
C HIS A 165 -11.34 4.47 2.17
N ARG A 166 -10.63 4.30 3.27
CA ARG A 166 -9.16 4.24 3.34
C ARG A 166 -8.64 2.83 3.09
#